data_AF-A0A6V7I8D1-F1
#
_entry.id   AF-A0A6V7I8D1-F1
#
_cell.length_a   1.000
_cell.length_b   1.000
_cell.length_c   1.000
_cell.angle_alpha   90.00
_cell.angle_beta   90.00
_cell.angle_gamma   90.00
#
_symmetry.space_group_name_H-M   'P 1'
#
loop_
_entity.id
_entity.type
_entity.pdbx_description
1 polymer ?
#
loop_
_entity_poly.entity_id
_entity_poly.type
_entity_poly.pdbx_seq_one_letter_code
_entity_poly.pdbx_strand_id
1 'polypeptide(L)'
;MAKIILKLTILLMCLIVHANSKLDENIYIVNNNLDDVEINEENLNGPFLPTWDSLDSRKLPAWYDDAKIGIFIHWGVYSVPSFGSEWFWINWK
;
A
#
# COMPACT_ATOMS: atom_id res chain seq x y z
N MET A 1 4.67 6.92 -40.10
CA MET A 1 5.77 6.20 -39.41
C MET A 1 5.78 6.47 -37.90
N ALA A 2 5.89 7.72 -37.45
CA ALA A 2 5.90 8.08 -36.01
C ALA A 2 4.66 7.62 -35.20
N LYS A 3 3.45 7.67 -35.78
CA LYS A 3 2.21 7.23 -35.11
C LYS A 3 2.16 5.72 -34.81
N ILE A 4 2.81 4.90 -35.64
CA ILE A 4 2.85 3.44 -35.45
C ILE A 4 3.84 3.09 -34.34
N ILE A 5 5.02 3.74 -34.35
CA ILE A 5 6.04 3.56 -33.31
C ILE A 5 5.49 3.93 -31.94
N LEU A 6 4.81 5.09 -31.82
CA LEU A 6 4.19 5.53 -30.56
C LEU A 6 3.12 4.55 -30.05
N LYS A 7 2.30 3.99 -30.94
CA LYS A 7 1.25 3.03 -30.57
C LYS A 7 1.85 1.70 -30.10
N LEU A 8 2.96 1.26 -30.71
CA LEU A 8 3.68 0.06 -30.33
C LEU A 8 4.38 0.21 -28.97
N THR A 9 4.97 1.38 -28.69
CA THR A 9 5.62 1.64 -27.41
C THR A 9 4.63 1.73 -26.26
N ILE A 10 3.45 2.33 -26.48
CA ILE A 10 2.37 2.37 -25.47
C ILE A 10 1.85 0.94 -25.20
N LEU A 11 1.65 0.13 -26.24
CA LEU A 11 1.18 -1.25 -26.08
C LEU A 11 2.19 -2.11 -25.30
N LEU A 12 3.48 -1.95 -25.60
CA LEU A 12 4.57 -2.62 -24.89
C LEU A 12 4.62 -2.21 -23.42
N MET A 13 4.46 -0.91 -23.13
CA MET A 13 4.42 -0.39 -21.76
C MET A 13 3.19 -0.92 -21.00
N CYS A 14 2.03 -0.98 -21.64
CA CYS A 14 0.83 -1.60 -21.05
C CYS A 14 1.06 -3.08 -20.74
N LEU A 15 1.69 -3.85 -21.64
CA LEU A 15 2.00 -5.26 -21.42
C LEU A 15 2.98 -5.46 -20.26
N ILE A 16 4.02 -4.61 -20.17
CA ILE A 16 4.96 -4.62 -19.04
C ILE A 16 4.22 -4.33 -17.73
N VAL A 17 3.34 -3.32 -17.71
CA VAL A 17 2.55 -3.00 -16.50
C VAL A 17 1.63 -4.15 -16.11
N HIS A 18 0.92 -4.79 -17.06
CA HIS A 18 0.06 -5.94 -16.76
C HIS A 18 0.84 -7.20 -16.32
N ALA A 19 2.07 -7.38 -16.80
CA ALA A 19 2.93 -8.47 -16.36
C ALA A 19 3.44 -8.26 -14.92
N ASN A 20 3.73 -7.01 -14.56
CA ASN A 20 4.17 -6.67 -13.20
C ASN A 20 3.00 -6.50 -12.21
N SER A 21 1.78 -6.22 -12.68
CA SER A 21 0.61 -6.06 -11.79
C SER A 21 0.11 -7.37 -11.17
N LYS A 22 0.62 -8.52 -11.62
CA LYS A 22 0.26 -9.84 -11.09
C LYS A 22 1.08 -10.28 -9.87
N LEU A 23 1.94 -9.42 -9.32
CA LEU A 23 2.91 -9.82 -8.28
C LEU A 23 2.53 -9.48 -6.84
N ASP A 24 1.31 -9.01 -6.56
CA ASP A 24 0.82 -8.97 -5.19
C ASP A 24 -0.17 -10.12 -4.95
N GLU A 25 0.38 -11.34 -4.90
CA GLU A 25 -0.32 -12.53 -4.39
C GLU A 25 -0.73 -12.39 -2.90
N ASN A 26 -0.37 -11.27 -2.26
CA ASN A 26 -0.61 -10.98 -0.84
C ASN A 26 -1.83 -10.08 -0.57
N ILE A 27 -2.68 -9.80 -1.57
CA ILE A 27 -3.93 -9.06 -1.33
C ILE A 27 -5.02 -10.05 -0.90
N TYR A 28 -5.14 -10.23 0.42
CA TYR A 28 -6.24 -10.97 1.03
C TYR A 28 -7.40 -10.03 1.34
N ILE A 29 -8.59 -10.34 0.83
CA ILE A 29 -9.84 -9.65 1.23
C ILE A 29 -10.19 -10.13 2.64
N VAL A 30 -9.94 -9.29 3.65
CA VAL A 30 -10.39 -9.54 5.03
C VAL A 30 -11.88 -9.21 5.11
N ASN A 31 -12.72 -10.24 5.21
CA ASN A 31 -14.14 -10.07 5.53
C ASN A 31 -14.28 -9.91 7.06
N ASN A 32 -14.87 -8.82 7.52
CA ASN A 32 -15.02 -8.46 8.94
C ASN A 32 -16.00 -9.33 9.74
N ASN A 33 -16.30 -10.56 9.31
CA ASN A 33 -17.13 -11.48 10.08
C ASN A 33 -16.21 -12.20 11.08
N LEU A 34 -15.95 -11.53 12.20
CA LEU A 34 -14.95 -11.88 13.20
C LEU A 34 -15.29 -13.09 14.08
N ASP A 35 -16.40 -13.78 13.82
CA ASP A 35 -16.88 -14.83 14.74
C ASP A 35 -16.39 -16.24 14.36
N ASP A 36 -16.00 -16.50 13.10
CA ASP A 36 -15.70 -17.87 12.64
C ASP A 36 -14.51 -17.97 11.66
N VAL A 37 -13.36 -17.33 11.95
CA VAL A 37 -12.15 -17.53 11.12
C VAL A 37 -11.58 -18.93 11.36
N GLU A 38 -12.05 -19.90 10.56
CA GLU A 38 -11.43 -21.22 10.43
C GLU A 38 -10.06 -21.04 9.76
N ILE A 39 -8.98 -21.16 10.54
CA ILE A 39 -7.61 -20.98 10.07
C ILE A 39 -7.24 -22.17 9.17
N ASN A 40 -7.49 -22.05 7.87
CA ASN A 40 -7.02 -23.01 6.88
C ASN A 40 -5.55 -22.72 6.54
N GLU A 41 -4.68 -23.73 6.67
CA GLU A 41 -3.22 -23.63 6.46
C GLU A 41 -2.81 -23.02 5.10
N GLU A 42 -3.69 -23.04 4.09
CA GLU A 42 -3.47 -22.43 2.78
C GLU A 42 -3.39 -20.88 2.78
N ASN A 43 -3.92 -20.20 3.80
CA ASN A 43 -3.90 -18.73 3.89
C ASN A 43 -2.75 -18.18 4.76
N LEU A 44 -1.81 -19.02 5.18
CA LEU A 44 -0.72 -18.68 6.10
C LEU A 44 0.63 -18.44 5.41
N ASN A 45 0.63 -17.77 4.26
CA ASN A 45 1.88 -17.48 3.54
C ASN A 45 2.64 -16.26 4.09
N GLY A 46 2.57 -16.03 5.39
CA GLY A 46 3.28 -14.95 6.08
C GLY A 46 3.56 -15.27 7.54
N PRO A 47 4.56 -14.63 8.16
CA PRO A 47 4.96 -14.91 9.55
C PRO A 47 3.94 -14.45 10.62
N PHE A 48 2.82 -13.86 10.22
CA PHE A 48 1.80 -13.31 11.13
C PHE A 48 0.40 -13.75 10.74
N LEU A 49 -0.42 -14.04 11.75
CA LEU A 49 -1.86 -14.28 11.65
C LEU A 49 -2.62 -12.95 11.74
N PRO A 50 -3.85 -12.86 11.19
CA PRO A 50 -4.73 -11.71 11.36
C PRO A 50 -5.38 -11.67 12.76
N THR A 51 -4.61 -11.96 13.82
CA THR A 51 -5.04 -11.92 15.22
C THR A 51 -4.17 -10.95 16.01
N TRP A 52 -4.73 -10.32 17.04
CA TRP A 52 -4.00 -9.37 17.89
C TRP A 52 -2.76 -10.00 18.51
N ASP A 53 -2.87 -11.20 19.08
CA ASP A 53 -1.75 -11.92 19.71
C ASP A 53 -0.58 -12.13 18.74
N SER A 54 -0.87 -12.44 17.48
CA SER A 54 0.17 -12.62 16.46
C SER A 54 0.79 -11.29 16.04
N LEU A 55 -0.03 -10.26 15.81
CA LEU A 55 0.45 -8.94 15.38
C LEU A 55 1.27 -8.23 16.45
N ASP A 56 0.95 -8.43 17.72
CA ASP A 56 1.67 -7.82 18.86
C ASP A 56 3.01 -8.50 19.16
N SER A 57 3.24 -9.71 18.62
CA SER A 57 4.54 -10.40 18.71
C SER A 57 5.65 -9.77 17.87
N ARG A 58 5.33 -8.77 17.03
CA ARG A 58 6.28 -8.09 16.14
C ARG A 58 7.33 -7.32 16.93
N LYS A 59 8.60 -7.70 16.77
CA LYS A 59 9.72 -6.99 17.38
C LYS A 59 10.00 -5.67 16.64
N LEU A 60 10.23 -4.62 17.42
CA LEU A 60 10.69 -3.33 16.91
C LEU A 60 12.12 -3.47 16.35
N PRO A 61 12.42 -2.98 15.13
CA PRO A 61 13.79 -2.94 14.63
C PRO A 61 14.68 -2.08 15.53
N ALA A 62 15.88 -2.57 15.87
CA ALA A 62 16.79 -1.90 16.81
C ALA A 62 17.09 -0.44 16.41
N TRP A 63 17.35 -0.20 15.12
CA TRP A 63 17.64 1.14 14.61
C TRP A 63 16.51 2.15 14.87
N TYR A 64 15.25 1.70 14.85
CA TYR A 64 14.10 2.58 15.07
C TYR A 64 13.99 2.96 16.54
N ASP A 65 14.27 2.01 17.44
CA ASP A 65 14.38 2.33 18.85
C ASP A 65 15.55 3.31 19.08
N ASP A 66 16.72 3.08 18.48
CA ASP A 66 17.91 3.92 18.66
C ASP A 66 17.75 5.35 18.15
N ALA A 67 16.90 5.59 17.13
CA ALA A 67 16.80 6.90 16.47
C ALA A 67 16.27 8.01 17.38
N LYS A 68 15.33 7.70 18.30
CA LYS A 68 14.67 8.56 19.31
C LYS A 68 13.95 9.84 18.81
N ILE A 69 14.40 10.47 17.74
CA ILE A 69 13.86 11.71 17.17
C ILE A 69 13.69 11.52 15.65
N GLY A 70 12.52 11.89 15.13
CA GLY A 70 12.21 11.86 13.71
C GLY A 70 11.56 13.16 13.25
N ILE A 71 11.71 13.47 11.96
CA ILE A 71 11.01 14.57 11.28
C ILE A 71 10.05 13.93 10.28
N PHE A 72 8.79 14.37 10.31
CA PHE A 72 7.78 13.99 9.34
C PHE A 72 7.22 15.22 8.64
N ILE A 73 6.93 15.09 7.35
CA ILE A 73 6.47 16.20 6.51
C ILE A 73 5.18 15.77 5.81
N HIS A 74 4.13 16.58 5.97
CA HIS A 74 2.91 16.46 5.19
C HIS A 74 3.08 17.22 3.86
N TRP A 75 3.35 16.48 2.79
CA TRP A 75 3.46 17.03 1.44
C TRP A 75 2.74 16.16 0.41
N GLY A 76 1.95 16.77 -0.46
CA GLY A 76 1.22 16.10 -1.52
C GLY A 76 0.46 17.07 -2.41
N VAL A 77 -0.48 16.56 -3.20
CA VAL A 77 -1.32 17.40 -4.09
C VAL A 77 -2.13 18.43 -3.31
N TYR A 78 -2.46 18.15 -2.05
CA TYR A 78 -3.10 19.08 -1.14
C TYR A 78 -2.24 20.29 -0.74
N SER A 79 -0.93 20.21 -0.91
CA SER A 79 -0.02 21.33 -0.63
C SER A 79 0.06 22.34 -1.79
N VAL A 80 -0.37 21.96 -3.00
CA VAL A 80 -0.28 22.81 -4.20
C VAL A 80 -1.04 24.14 -4.05
N PRO A 81 -2.28 24.16 -3.52
CA PRO A 81 -3.00 25.41 -3.31
C PRO A 81 -2.41 26.29 -2.19
N SER A 82 -1.55 25.74 -1.33
CA SER A 82 -0.98 26.43 -0.16
C SER A 82 -2.05 27.13 0.69
N PHE A 83 -3.18 26.43 0.93
CA PHE A 83 -4.35 27.02 1.55
C PHE A 83 -4.89 26.17 2.69
N GLY A 84 -5.04 26.77 3.87
CA GLY A 84 -5.65 26.15 5.04
C GLY A 84 -4.79 25.03 5.63
N SER A 85 -5.09 23.79 5.27
CA SER A 85 -4.44 22.58 5.80
C SER A 85 -4.38 21.47 4.74
N GLU A 86 -3.75 20.35 5.10
CA GLU A 86 -3.78 19.13 4.29
C GLU A 86 -5.21 18.67 3.99
N TRP A 87 -6.19 18.98 4.84
CA TRP A 87 -7.62 18.70 4.66
C TRP A 87 -8.35 19.71 3.77
N PHE A 88 -7.64 20.42 2.88
CA PHE A 88 -8.21 21.49 2.07
C PHE A 88 -9.47 21.06 1.28
N TRP A 89 -9.59 19.77 0.94
CA TRP A 89 -10.74 19.20 0.24
C TRP A 89 -12.07 19.40 0.97
N ILE A 90 -12.08 19.51 2.31
CA ILE A 90 -13.31 19.82 3.07
C ILE A 90 -13.85 21.21 2.68
N ASN A 91 -12.96 22.12 2.28
CA ASN A 91 -13.31 23.49 1.92
C ASN A 91 -13.54 23.65 0.40
N TRP A 92 -13.39 22.57 -0.38
CA TRP A 92 -13.56 22.61 -1.82
C TRP A 92 -15.07 22.57 -2.15
N LYS A 93 -15.57 23.68 -2.70
CA LYS A 93 -16.91 23.80 -3.27
C LYS A 93 -16.86 23.70 -4.79
#